data_AF-A0A6L5ENX2-F1
#
_entry.id   AF-A0A6L5ENX2-F1
#
_cell.length_a   1.000
_cell.length_b   1.000
_cell.length_c   1.000
_cell.angle_alpha   90.00
_cell.angle_beta   90.00
_cell.angle_gamma   90.00
#
_symmetry.space_group_name_H-M   'P 1'
#
loop_
_entity.id
_entity.type
_entity.pdbx_description
1 polymer ?
#
loop_
_entity_poly.entity_id
_entity_poly.type
_entity_poly.pdbx_seq_one_letter_code
_entity_poly.pdbx_strand_id
1 'polypeptide(L)' 'MKRTTVYLPEELKRALEQRAKLEGRTEADVIRDALSAALQPRGRSSKLSFGKFASGHSDTSARVDEVLRDTGFGAA' A
#
# COMPACT_ATOMS: atom_id res chain seq x y z
N MET A 1 -0.08 21.34 -15.74
CA MET A 1 -0.91 20.25 -16.28
C MET A 1 -0.89 20.28 -17.80
N LYS A 2 -0.87 19.12 -18.46
CA LYS A 2 -1.00 19.01 -19.93
C LYS A 2 -2.43 18.57 -20.27
N ARG A 3 -3.07 19.20 -21.26
CA ARG A 3 -4.40 18.78 -21.74
C ARG A 3 -4.25 17.49 -22.54
N THR A 4 -4.97 16.45 -22.10
CA THR A 4 -4.98 15.14 -22.73
C THR A 4 -6.44 14.74 -22.97
N THR A 5 -6.75 14.31 -24.19
CA THR A 5 -8.08 13.81 -24.56
C THR A 5 -8.02 12.28 -24.61
N VAL A 6 -8.97 11.63 -23.95
CA VAL A 6 -9.09 10.16 -23.91
C VAL A 6 -10.54 9.78 -24.17
N TYR A 7 -10.77 8.66 -24.85
CA TYR A 7 -12.10 8.09 -24.98
C TYR A 7 -12.43 7.27 -23.73
N LEU A 8 -13.57 7.54 -23.12
CA LEU A 8 -14.10 6.76 -22.01
C LEU A 8 -15.38 6.06 -22.46
N PRO A 9 -15.60 4.80 -22.08
CA PRO A 9 -16.91 4.19 -22.17
C PRO A 9 -17.96 5.01 -21.40
N GLU A 10 -19.19 5.02 -21.89
CA GLU A 10 -20.29 5.84 -21.35
C GLU A 10 -20.59 5.47 -19.89
N GLU A 11 -20.58 4.18 -19.56
CA GLU A 11 -20.75 3.68 -18.21
C GLU A 11 -19.66 4.18 -17.25
N LEU A 12 -18.42 4.29 -17.73
CA LEU A 12 -17.30 4.77 -16.92
C LEU A 12 -17.40 6.27 -16.69
N LYS A 13 -17.87 7.04 -17.68
CA LYS A 13 -18.13 8.49 -17.52
C LYS A 13 -19.21 8.73 -16.46
N ARG A 14 -20.30 7.95 -16.47
CA ARG A 14 -21.37 8.04 -15.47
C ARG A 14 -20.89 7.71 -14.07
N ALA A 15 -20.09 6.64 -13.92
CA ALA A 15 -19.52 6.28 -12.63
C ALA A 15 -18.58 7.38 -12.09
N LEU A 16 -17.79 8.01 -12.97
CA LEU A 16 -16.90 9.12 -12.63
C LEU A 16 -17.69 10.35 -12.14
N GLU A 17 -18.75 10.73 -12.85
CA GLU A 17 -19.64 11.84 -12.46
C GLU A 17 -20.26 11.62 -11.09
N GLN A 18 -20.81 10.43 -10.85
CA GLN A 18 -21.42 10.08 -9.57
C GLN A 18 -20.41 10.16 -8.44
N ARG A 19 -19.21 9.61 -8.64
CA ARG A 19 -18.13 9.66 -7.65
C ARG A 19 -17.69 11.09 -7.35
N ALA A 20 -17.47 11.90 -8.40
CA ALA A 20 -17.09 13.30 -8.26
C ALA A 20 -18.13 14.09 -7.45
N LYS A 21 -19.42 13.86 -7.74
CA LYS A 21 -20.54 14.48 -7.01
C LYS A 21 -20.58 14.06 -5.54
N LEU A 22 -20.41 12.76 -5.25
CA LEU A 22 -20.41 12.23 -3.89
C LEU A 22 -19.25 12.77 -3.06
N GLU A 23 -18.07 12.92 -3.68
CA GLU A 23 -16.86 13.43 -3.01
C GLU A 23 -16.78 14.98 -2.98
N GLY A 24 -17.70 15.68 -3.66
CA GLY A 24 -17.65 17.14 -3.79
C GLY A 24 -16.41 17.64 -4.55
N ARG A 25 -15.89 16.83 -5.48
CA ARG A 25 -14.67 17.09 -6.25
C ARG A 25 -14.98 17.24 -7.73
N THR A 26 -14.03 17.78 -8.51
CA THR A 26 -14.16 17.77 -9.97
C THR A 26 -13.82 16.39 -10.53
N GLU A 27 -14.43 16.00 -11.66
CA GLU A 27 -14.05 14.75 -12.36
C GLU A 27 -12.57 14.70 -12.68
N ALA A 28 -11.98 15.85 -13.03
CA ALA A 28 -10.57 15.95 -13.33
C ALA A 28 -9.68 15.68 -12.10
N ASP A 29 -10.12 16.06 -10.88
CA ASP A 29 -9.43 15.69 -9.64
C ASP A 29 -9.47 14.19 -9.40
N VAL A 30 -10.64 13.58 -9.57
CA VAL A 30 -10.82 12.13 -9.40
C VAL A 30 -9.98 11.35 -10.42
N ILE A 31 -9.96 11.76 -11.70
CA ILE A 31 -9.12 11.15 -12.73
C ILE A 31 -7.64 11.26 -12.35
N ARG A 32 -7.17 12.46 -11.97
CA ARG A 32 -5.77 12.67 -11.60
C ARG A 32 -5.33 11.79 -10.44
N ASP A 33 -6.16 11.71 -9.41
CA ASP A 33 -5.90 10.93 -8.20
C ASP A 33 -5.86 9.44 -8.50
N ALA A 34 -6.86 8.94 -9.24
CA ALA A 34 -6.90 7.56 -9.69
C ALA A 34 -5.69 7.17 -10.56
N LEU A 35 -5.31 8.02 -11.52
CA LEU A 35 -4.11 7.80 -12.34
C LEU A 35 -2.84 7.85 -11.51
N SER A 36 -2.74 8.77 -10.56
CA SER A 36 -1.57 8.88 -9.68
C SER A 36 -1.41 7.62 -8.84
N ALA A 37 -2.48 7.13 -8.22
CA ALA A 37 -2.48 5.89 -7.46
C ALA A 37 -2.19 4.65 -8.33
N ALA A 38 -2.75 4.58 -9.54
CA ALA A 38 -2.54 3.47 -10.45
C ALA A 38 -1.11 3.42 -11.01
N LEU A 39 -0.49 4.58 -11.24
CA LEU A 39 0.85 4.71 -11.79
C LEU A 39 1.94 4.79 -10.71
N GLN A 40 1.58 4.82 -9.42
CA GLN A 40 2.56 4.70 -8.36
C GLN A 40 3.31 3.37 -8.53
N PRO A 41 4.65 3.39 -8.59
CA PRO A 41 5.42 2.18 -8.78
C PRO A 41 5.16 1.21 -7.62
N ARG A 42 4.54 0.06 -7.91
CA ARG A 42 4.26 -1.01 -6.93
C ARG A 42 5.51 -1.66 -6.33
N GLY A 43 6.69 -1.22 -6.75
CA GLY A 43 7.96 -1.69 -6.22
C GLY A 43 8.97 -0.56 -6.19
N ARG A 44 9.14 0.05 -5.02
CA ARG A 44 10.41 0.49 -4.41
C ARG A 44 10.13 1.44 -3.26
N SER A 45 9.79 0.87 -2.11
CA SER A 45 10.18 1.37 -0.78
C SER A 45 9.61 0.45 0.31
N SER A 46 10.01 -0.81 0.32
CA SER A 46 10.46 -1.32 1.61
C SER A 46 11.96 -1.17 1.56
N LYS A 47 12.48 0.02 1.92
CA LYS A 47 13.81 0.03 2.53
C LYS A 47 13.70 -1.03 3.64
N LEU A 48 14.52 -2.08 3.60
CA LEU A 48 14.59 -3.03 4.70
C LEU A 48 14.71 -2.20 5.98
N SER A 49 13.60 -2.13 6.71
CA SER A 49 13.52 -1.35 7.93
C SER A 49 13.88 -2.32 9.03
N PHE A 50 15.11 -2.18 9.50
CA PHE A 50 15.59 -2.81 10.72
C PHE A 50 15.00 -2.07 11.93
N GLY A 51 14.83 -2.77 13.06
CA GLY A 51 14.31 -2.16 14.29
C GLY A 51 12.78 -1.95 14.34
N LYS A 52 12.00 -2.78 13.61
CA LYS A 52 10.52 -2.74 13.69
C LYS A 52 9.95 -3.20 15.04
N PHE A 53 10.77 -3.84 15.87
CA PHE A 53 10.37 -4.42 17.13
C PHE A 53 11.36 -4.01 18.22
N ALA A 54 10.85 -3.77 19.43
CA ALA A 54 11.62 -3.45 20.62
C ALA A 54 11.72 -4.67 21.53
N SER A 55 12.26 -5.78 21.00
CA SER A 55 12.46 -7.00 21.79
C SER A 55 13.44 -6.80 22.95
N GLY A 56 14.22 -5.72 22.96
CA GLY A 56 15.27 -5.48 23.96
C GLY A 56 16.48 -6.41 23.83
N HIS A 57 16.46 -7.30 22.83
CA HIS A 57 17.47 -8.32 22.60
C HIS A 57 18.05 -8.16 21.20
N SER A 58 19.37 -8.00 21.12
CA SER A 58 20.13 -7.94 19.85
C SER A 58 20.79 -9.27 19.51
N ASP A 59 20.75 -10.24 20.43
CA ASP A 59 21.41 -11.54 20.38
C ASP A 59 20.46 -12.70 20.04
N THR A 60 19.16 -12.42 19.83
CA THR A 60 18.15 -13.46 19.55
C THR A 60 18.54 -14.35 18.37
N SER A 61 19.20 -13.81 17.35
CA SER A 61 19.67 -14.57 16.19
C SER A 61 20.81 -15.54 16.51
N ALA A 62 21.55 -15.33 17.60
CA ALA A 62 22.60 -16.24 18.05
C ALA A 62 22.09 -17.32 19.02
N ARG A 63 20.87 -17.15 19.55
CA ARG A 63 20.26 -18.02 20.57
C ARG A 63 19.01 -18.76 20.08
N VAL A 64 18.92 -18.99 18.77
CA VAL A 64 17.71 -19.55 18.14
C VAL A 64 17.28 -20.86 18.80
N ASP A 65 18.20 -21.81 18.98
CA ASP A 65 17.87 -23.14 19.51
C ASP A 65 17.42 -23.12 20.98
N GLU A 66 18.01 -22.23 21.79
CA GLU A 66 17.64 -22.04 23.19
C GLU A 66 16.23 -21.46 23.29
N VAL A 67 15.95 -20.38 22.55
CA VAL A 67 14.65 -19.71 22.56
C VAL A 67 13.54 -20.65 22.09
N LEU A 68 13.78 -21.45 21.04
CA LEU A 68 12.79 -22.41 20.56
C LEU A 68 12.50 -23.53 21.57
N ARG A 69 13.53 -23.99 22.29
CA ARG A 69 13.37 -24.99 23.36
C ARG A 69 12.57 -24.41 24.53
N ASP A 70 12.95 -23.24 25.03
CA ASP A 70 12.37 -22.62 26.22
C ASP A 70 10.92 -22.19 26.00
N THR A 71 10.58 -21.78 24.78
CA THR A 71 9.20 -21.42 24.41
C THR A 71 8.30 -22.64 24.17
N GLY A 72 8.86 -23.86 24.17
CA GLY A 72 8.11 -25.08 23.87
C GLY A 72 7.61 -25.13 22.42
N PHE A 73 8.28 -24.42 21.51
CA PHE A 73 7.84 -24.31 20.12
C PHE A 73 7.84 -25.70 19.46
N GLY A 74 6.65 -26.14 19.03
CA GLY A 74 6.46 -27.44 18.37
C GLY A 74 6.25 -28.64 19.32
N ALA A 75 6.15 -28.41 20.64
CA ALA A 75 5.63 -29.44 21.54
C ALA A 75 4.11 -29.53 21.39
N ALA A 76 3.61 -30.75 21.11
CA ALA A 76 2.19 -31.09 21.01
C ALA A 76 1.64 -31.55 22.37
#